data_AF-A0A067TTC9-F1
#
_entry.id   AF-A0A067TTC9-F1
#
_cell.length_a   1.000
_cell.length_b   1.000
_cell.length_c   1.000
_cell.angle_alpha   90.00
_cell.angle_beta   90.00
_cell.angle_gamma   90.00
#
_symmetry.space_group_name_H-M   'P 1'
#
loop_
_entity.id
_entity.type
_entity.pdbx_description
1 polymer ?
#
loop_
_entity_poly.entity_id
_entity_poly.type
_entity_poly.pdbx_seq_one_letter_code
_entity_poly.pdbx_strand_id
1 'polypeptide(L)'
;MARRYKASNAVHPFIGHQTFSTVWFSYVRLLQLDEDTMCSKCGPSPDALIFDGVSISFNRRNMLSSIHPPTVIHPTRSSVRNSTIRFRNQQFIHDSSLRKQIRIVLTGPSLFSANALSADSQITPSNPITDLNDDSSTDSDLSEDEDTHRESLSRNQASISRKRQALQSRLDLIPEIVGQLTAVNPSLGSLFSHWYGNNAILTQKEPPTVYRTLFLQINAEESALQMMTRPAIQHLKQFLERRDEFSVSHLIHIPALYNVLLHEFQTYGNVSVYTYGLSQWLFIRAEFVRQTLLVHRTDEPSTINEEDADDWKVTGCYYPMSKIRHRPEYPKLKEEKGTDPGSENKGGCRKYYSRYSPKKLTGGIMVSWCTHSISYGFHCIPLAEGRNDVFSALYTRWEKAPKVIVYDFACALQPYCMLREPEFFQDTLFVIDAFHAPDHTKCCDSSFLTTYEATDPRLLRLNSSAGECGNGGLTRIRKSIRYMGQDRAIVYTKVFLSIWNRLRIKGIEIP
;
A
#
# COMPACT_ATOMS: atom_id res chain seq x y z
N MET A 1 -43.40 6.26 -11.74
CA MET A 1 -42.45 6.69 -12.80
C MET A 1 -42.68 5.86 -14.06
N ALA A 2 -43.08 6.50 -15.17
CA ALA A 2 -43.09 5.85 -16.47
C ALA A 2 -41.65 5.55 -16.91
N ARG A 3 -41.39 4.35 -17.46
CA ARG A 3 -40.05 3.99 -17.99
C ARG A 3 -39.76 4.88 -19.21
N ARG A 4 -38.53 5.37 -19.40
CA ARG A 4 -38.17 6.31 -20.51
C ARG A 4 -38.64 5.84 -21.90
N TYR A 5 -38.59 4.54 -22.20
CA TYR A 5 -39.07 4.02 -23.49
C TYR A 5 -40.60 4.11 -23.68
N LYS A 6 -41.37 4.27 -22.59
CA LYS A 6 -42.82 4.52 -22.67
C LYS A 6 -43.11 5.99 -23.00
N ALA A 7 -42.13 6.88 -22.82
CA ALA A 7 -42.23 8.30 -23.15
C ALA A 7 -41.69 8.62 -24.55
N SER A 8 -40.88 7.72 -25.14
CA SER A 8 -40.66 7.73 -26.59
C SER A 8 -41.94 7.22 -27.24
N ASN A 9 -42.59 8.02 -28.08
CA ASN A 9 -43.72 7.61 -28.93
C ASN A 9 -43.28 6.59 -30.01
N ALA A 10 -42.68 5.48 -29.57
CA ALA A 10 -42.16 4.45 -30.44
C ALA A 10 -43.35 3.72 -31.10
N VAL A 11 -43.27 3.56 -32.41
CA VAL A 11 -44.29 2.88 -33.24
C VAL A 11 -44.51 1.42 -32.80
N HIS A 12 -43.50 0.82 -32.16
CA HIS A 12 -43.53 -0.56 -31.69
C HIS A 12 -43.32 -0.64 -30.18
N PRO A 13 -44.01 -1.56 -29.47
CA PRO A 13 -43.79 -1.79 -28.06
C PRO A 13 -42.37 -2.32 -27.82
N PHE A 14 -41.78 -1.96 -26.68
CA PHE A 14 -40.49 -2.50 -26.28
C PHE A 14 -40.59 -4.02 -26.11
N ILE A 15 -39.68 -4.74 -26.76
CA ILE A 15 -39.62 -6.21 -26.70
C ILE A 15 -39.46 -6.72 -25.26
N GLY A 16 -39.94 -7.93 -24.98
CA GLY A 16 -39.83 -8.51 -23.64
C GLY A 16 -38.38 -8.56 -23.14
N HIS A 17 -38.18 -8.44 -21.83
CA HIS A 17 -36.85 -8.42 -21.20
C HIS A 17 -35.96 -9.60 -21.61
N GLN A 18 -36.54 -10.80 -21.69
CA GLN A 18 -35.82 -12.02 -22.07
C GLN A 18 -35.36 -11.95 -23.53
N THR A 19 -36.23 -11.53 -24.45
CA THR A 19 -35.88 -11.33 -25.86
C THR A 19 -34.82 -10.24 -26.01
N PHE A 20 -34.99 -9.09 -25.35
CA PHE A 20 -34.00 -8.01 -25.37
C PHE A 20 -32.63 -8.47 -24.89
N SER A 21 -32.58 -9.13 -23.73
CA SER A 21 -31.32 -9.63 -23.18
C SER A 21 -30.66 -10.63 -24.12
N THR A 22 -31.43 -11.56 -24.68
CA THR A 22 -30.92 -12.57 -25.61
C THR A 22 -30.35 -11.93 -26.87
N VAL A 23 -31.08 -10.99 -27.46
CA VAL A 23 -30.62 -10.22 -28.64
C VAL A 23 -29.36 -9.43 -28.29
N TRP A 24 -29.32 -8.75 -27.14
CA TRP A 24 -28.17 -7.95 -26.72
C TRP A 24 -26.91 -8.80 -26.53
N PHE A 25 -27.00 -9.91 -25.80
CA PHE A 25 -25.87 -10.82 -25.59
C PHE A 25 -25.44 -11.52 -26.88
N SER A 26 -26.36 -11.75 -27.82
CA SER A 26 -26.03 -12.28 -29.16
C SER A 26 -25.30 -11.24 -29.99
N TYR A 27 -25.79 -9.99 -30.01
CA TYR A 27 -25.15 -8.86 -30.69
C TYR A 27 -23.74 -8.60 -30.16
N VAL A 28 -23.56 -8.61 -28.84
CA VAL A 28 -22.25 -8.42 -28.20
C VAL A 28 -21.21 -9.44 -28.66
N ARG A 29 -21.61 -10.68 -28.93
CA ARG A 29 -20.69 -11.72 -29.43
C ARG A 29 -20.18 -11.43 -30.85
N LEU A 30 -20.88 -10.57 -31.60
CA LEU A 30 -20.47 -10.13 -32.93
C LEU A 30 -19.55 -8.90 -32.87
N LEU A 31 -19.44 -8.24 -31.70
CA LEU A 31 -18.58 -7.07 -31.56
C LEU A 31 -17.12 -7.49 -31.46
N GLN A 32 -16.30 -6.97 -32.37
CA GLN A 32 -14.84 -7.06 -32.29
C GLN A 32 -14.32 -6.05 -31.26
N LEU A 33 -14.02 -6.54 -30.05
CA LEU A 33 -13.64 -5.74 -28.88
C LEU A 33 -12.30 -6.21 -28.27
N ASP A 34 -11.48 -6.93 -29.03
CA ASP A 34 -10.26 -7.55 -28.51
C ASP A 34 -9.01 -6.66 -28.71
N GLU A 35 -9.07 -5.73 -29.67
CA GLU A 35 -7.95 -4.84 -30.02
C GLU A 35 -7.73 -3.68 -29.04
N ASP A 36 -8.69 -3.37 -28.16
CA ASP A 36 -8.64 -2.21 -27.26
C ASP A 36 -8.12 -2.55 -25.85
N THR A 37 -7.19 -3.50 -25.76
CA THR A 37 -6.76 -4.07 -24.46
C THR A 37 -5.32 -3.72 -24.08
N MET A 38 -4.66 -2.93 -24.93
CA MET A 38 -3.28 -2.49 -24.73
C MET A 38 -3.19 -0.97 -24.82
N CYS A 39 -2.55 -0.34 -23.83
CA CYS A 39 -2.30 1.09 -23.87
C CYS A 39 -1.21 1.40 -24.90
N SER A 40 -1.47 2.34 -25.81
CA SER A 40 -0.49 2.80 -26.82
C SER A 40 0.77 3.41 -26.21
N LYS A 41 0.70 3.89 -24.95
CA LYS A 41 1.84 4.47 -24.23
C LYS A 41 2.60 3.45 -23.40
N CYS A 42 1.93 2.46 -22.81
CA CYS A 42 2.57 1.48 -21.93
C CYS A 42 2.96 0.17 -22.63
N GLY A 43 2.37 -0.13 -23.79
CA GLY A 43 2.57 -1.41 -24.47
C GLY A 43 2.02 -2.61 -23.66
N PRO A 44 2.45 -3.84 -23.94
CA PRO A 44 1.91 -5.04 -23.32
C PRO A 44 2.38 -5.26 -21.86
N SER A 45 3.47 -4.60 -21.44
CA SER A 45 4.06 -4.73 -20.11
C SER A 45 4.31 -3.35 -19.49
N PRO A 46 3.30 -2.75 -18.84
CA PRO A 46 3.45 -1.45 -18.20
C PRO A 46 4.49 -1.48 -17.08
N ASP A 47 5.33 -0.45 -17.02
CA ASP A 47 6.27 -0.26 -15.91
C ASP A 47 5.57 -0.06 -14.56
N ALA A 48 4.36 0.51 -14.57
CA ALA A 48 3.53 0.72 -13.39
C ALA A 48 2.12 0.15 -13.62
N LEU A 49 1.66 -0.67 -12.67
CA LEU A 49 0.29 -1.18 -12.63
C LEU A 49 -0.38 -0.82 -11.33
N ILE A 50 -1.68 -0.53 -11.42
CA ILE A 50 -2.57 -0.26 -10.31
C ILE A 50 -3.55 -1.43 -10.24
N PHE A 51 -3.60 -2.10 -9.10
CA PHE A 51 -4.61 -3.09 -8.79
C PHE A 51 -5.60 -2.48 -7.84
N ASP A 52 -6.89 -2.63 -8.13
CA ASP A 52 -7.95 -2.19 -7.23
C ASP A 52 -9.16 -3.12 -7.35
N GLY A 53 -9.66 -3.53 -6.18
CA GLY A 53 -10.77 -4.45 -6.04
C GLY A 53 -12.10 -3.71 -6.05
N VAL A 54 -12.97 -4.06 -7.01
CA VAL A 54 -14.27 -3.43 -7.16
C VAL A 54 -15.38 -4.34 -6.69
N SER A 55 -16.27 -3.78 -5.88
CA SER A 55 -17.52 -4.42 -5.43
C SER A 55 -18.57 -4.54 -6.53
N ILE A 56 -18.18 -5.10 -7.67
CA ILE A 56 -19.05 -5.61 -8.72
C ILE A 56 -19.20 -7.10 -8.50
N SER A 57 -20.34 -7.50 -7.94
CA SER A 57 -20.60 -8.87 -7.56
C SER A 57 -21.97 -9.34 -8.01
N PHE A 58 -22.04 -10.62 -8.36
CA PHE A 58 -23.28 -11.35 -8.62
C PHE A 58 -23.62 -12.26 -7.44
N ASN A 59 -24.81 -12.86 -7.46
CA ASN A 59 -25.25 -13.73 -6.37
C ASN A 59 -24.42 -15.01 -6.32
N ARG A 60 -23.94 -15.43 -5.13
CA ARG A 60 -23.19 -16.69 -4.94
C ARG A 60 -23.98 -17.92 -5.39
N ARG A 61 -25.32 -17.88 -5.35
CA ARG A 61 -26.17 -18.96 -5.87
C ARG A 61 -26.05 -19.15 -7.39
N ASN A 62 -25.64 -18.10 -8.10
CA ASN A 62 -25.42 -18.13 -9.54
C ASN A 62 -23.94 -18.40 -9.88
N MET A 63 -23.08 -18.61 -8.88
CA MET A 63 -21.69 -18.96 -9.08
C MET A 63 -21.59 -20.45 -9.40
N LEU A 64 -20.94 -20.76 -10.51
CA LEU A 64 -20.63 -22.10 -10.98
C LEU A 64 -19.23 -22.50 -10.49
N SER A 65 -19.00 -23.80 -10.37
CA SER A 65 -17.66 -24.37 -10.09
C SER A 65 -16.63 -24.07 -11.17
N SER A 66 -17.10 -23.58 -12.32
CA SER A 66 -16.26 -23.21 -13.46
C SER A 66 -15.49 -21.90 -13.24
N ILE A 67 -15.79 -21.12 -12.20
CA ILE A 67 -14.99 -19.93 -11.84
C ILE A 67 -13.58 -20.38 -11.46
N HIS A 68 -12.60 -19.87 -12.19
CA HIS A 68 -11.20 -20.22 -12.04
C HIS A 68 -10.35 -18.95 -12.01
N PRO A 69 -10.29 -18.25 -10.87
CA PRO A 69 -9.43 -17.08 -10.70
C PRO A 69 -7.95 -17.47 -10.86
N PRO A 70 -7.05 -16.51 -11.10
CA PRO A 70 -5.61 -16.81 -11.21
C PRO A 70 -5.03 -17.44 -9.93
N THR A 71 -5.74 -17.31 -8.80
CA THR A 71 -5.38 -17.89 -7.51
C THR A 71 -5.46 -19.41 -7.44
N VAL A 72 -6.06 -20.08 -8.44
CA VAL A 72 -6.17 -21.55 -8.44
C VAL A 72 -4.82 -22.21 -8.77
N ILE A 73 -4.47 -23.20 -7.95
CA ILE A 73 -3.31 -24.06 -8.13
C ILE A 73 -3.72 -25.22 -9.03
N HIS A 74 -2.99 -25.44 -10.12
CA HIS A 74 -3.25 -26.55 -11.03
C HIS A 74 -2.67 -27.85 -10.45
N PRO A 75 -3.46 -28.93 -10.34
CA PRO A 75 -3.08 -30.12 -9.57
C PRO A 75 -1.81 -30.82 -10.07
N THR A 76 -1.52 -30.76 -11.37
CA THR A 76 -0.40 -31.50 -11.98
C THR A 76 0.63 -30.62 -12.70
N ARG A 77 0.36 -29.31 -12.82
CA ARG A 77 1.18 -28.38 -13.63
C ARG A 77 1.74 -27.22 -12.82
N SER A 78 1.18 -26.95 -11.64
CA SER A 78 1.78 -26.01 -10.71
C SER A 78 3.07 -26.58 -10.15
N SER A 79 4.12 -25.77 -10.17
CA SER A 79 5.35 -26.10 -9.45
C SER A 79 5.10 -26.11 -7.94
N VAL A 80 5.81 -26.99 -7.23
CA VAL A 80 5.72 -27.12 -5.78
C VAL A 80 6.97 -26.55 -5.13
N ARG A 81 6.83 -25.45 -4.38
CA ARG A 81 7.92 -24.74 -3.72
C ARG A 81 8.18 -25.30 -2.32
N ASN A 82 8.81 -26.47 -2.25
CA ASN A 82 9.15 -27.15 -0.99
C ASN A 82 10.25 -26.46 -0.17
N SER A 83 11.08 -25.62 -0.79
CA SER A 83 12.13 -24.86 -0.11
C SER A 83 11.60 -23.57 0.54
N THR A 84 10.43 -23.09 0.11
CA THR A 84 9.86 -21.84 0.61
C THR A 84 9.27 -22.01 2.00
N ILE A 85 9.95 -21.41 2.99
CA ILE A 85 9.56 -21.42 4.40
C ILE A 85 9.43 -20.01 4.94
N ARG A 86 8.60 -19.83 5.97
CA ARG A 86 8.43 -18.52 6.59
C ARG A 86 9.71 -18.10 7.30
N PHE A 87 10.40 -17.10 6.74
CA PHE A 87 11.53 -16.46 7.39
C PHE A 87 11.04 -15.37 8.36
N ARG A 88 11.34 -15.55 9.66
CA ARG A 88 11.10 -14.55 10.70
C ARG A 88 12.25 -13.52 10.68
N ASN A 89 12.08 -12.40 11.37
CA ASN A 89 13.11 -11.37 11.51
C ASN A 89 13.55 -10.86 10.14
N GLN A 90 12.64 -10.25 9.38
CA GLN A 90 12.97 -9.60 8.10
C GLN A 90 13.23 -8.10 8.25
N GLN A 91 12.94 -7.53 9.42
CA GLN A 91 13.11 -6.13 9.78
C GLN A 91 14.60 -5.73 9.79
N PHE A 92 14.90 -4.44 9.70
CA PHE A 92 16.26 -3.96 9.92
C PHE A 92 16.72 -4.24 11.36
N ILE A 93 15.97 -3.74 12.34
CA ILE A 93 16.17 -4.05 13.77
C ILE A 93 15.28 -5.24 14.13
N HIS A 94 15.84 -6.36 14.61
CA HIS A 94 15.06 -7.59 14.89
C HIS A 94 14.26 -7.50 16.18
N ASP A 95 14.80 -6.84 17.21
CA ASP A 95 14.20 -6.76 18.53
C ASP A 95 12.96 -5.85 18.51
N SER A 96 11.77 -6.45 18.74
CA SER A 96 10.51 -5.71 18.76
C SER A 96 10.36 -4.77 19.97
N SER A 97 10.99 -5.10 21.09
CA SER A 97 10.99 -4.25 22.29
C SER A 97 11.78 -2.97 22.04
N LEU A 98 12.99 -3.12 21.49
CA LEU A 98 13.81 -1.99 21.05
C LEU A 98 13.04 -1.12 20.06
N ARG A 99 12.37 -1.74 19.07
CA ARG A 99 11.57 -0.97 18.12
C ARG A 99 10.41 -0.21 18.76
N LYS A 100 9.79 -0.77 19.79
CA LYS A 100 8.74 -0.09 20.54
C LYS A 100 9.31 1.10 21.33
N GLN A 101 10.44 0.92 22.01
CA GLN A 101 11.11 1.97 22.77
C GLN A 101 11.52 3.16 21.89
N ILE A 102 12.14 2.90 20.72
CA ILE A 102 12.52 3.95 19.76
C ILE A 102 11.30 4.75 19.29
N ARG A 103 10.20 4.06 18.95
CA ARG A 103 8.95 4.75 18.56
C ARG A 103 8.43 5.65 19.68
N ILE A 104 8.38 5.17 20.92
CA ILE A 104 7.97 5.97 22.08
C ILE A 104 8.82 7.25 22.21
N VAL A 105 10.13 7.14 22.02
CA VAL A 105 11.04 8.30 22.07
C VAL A 105 10.82 9.25 20.90
N LEU A 106 10.53 8.78 19.69
CA LEU A 106 10.46 9.63 18.49
C LEU A 106 9.08 10.18 18.13
N THR A 107 7.97 9.60 18.62
CA THR A 107 6.61 10.02 18.23
C THR A 107 5.92 10.98 19.20
N GLY A 108 6.50 11.24 20.37
CA GLY A 108 5.96 12.20 21.35
C GLY A 108 6.33 13.66 21.06
N PRO A 109 5.94 14.61 21.95
CA PRO A 109 6.37 16.01 21.90
C PRO A 109 7.90 16.15 21.79
N SER A 110 8.39 17.29 21.30
CA SER A 110 9.85 17.51 21.15
C SER A 110 10.59 17.20 22.46
N LEU A 111 11.71 16.48 22.34
CA LEU A 111 12.62 16.20 23.46
C LEU A 111 13.40 17.45 23.90
N PHE A 112 13.36 18.51 23.09
CA PHE A 112 14.14 19.74 23.22
C PHE A 112 13.25 20.93 23.65
N SER A 113 12.09 20.67 24.24
CA SER A 113 11.24 21.75 24.76
C SER A 113 11.79 22.24 26.10
N ALA A 114 12.53 23.36 26.07
CA ALA A 114 13.05 24.04 27.26
C ALA A 114 11.95 24.43 28.28
N ASN A 115 10.71 24.64 27.82
CA ASN A 115 9.57 25.05 28.64
C ASN A 115 8.82 23.90 29.31
N ALA A 116 9.15 22.64 29.02
CA ALA A 116 8.48 21.49 29.64
C ALA A 116 9.09 21.09 31.01
N LEU A 117 10.27 21.62 31.33
CA LEU A 117 11.05 21.27 32.52
C LEU A 117 11.22 22.44 33.52
N SER A 118 10.95 23.68 33.12
CA SER A 118 10.97 24.85 34.00
C SER A 118 9.65 24.99 34.77
N ALA A 119 9.73 25.19 36.08
CA ALA A 119 8.57 25.30 36.97
C ALA A 119 7.91 26.71 36.95
N ASP A 120 8.46 27.67 36.21
CA ASP A 120 8.20 29.11 36.43
C ASP A 120 7.70 29.90 35.22
N SER A 121 7.15 29.25 34.18
CA SER A 121 6.50 30.01 33.11
C SER A 121 5.06 30.38 33.51
N GLN A 122 4.90 31.57 34.12
CA GLN A 122 3.63 32.30 34.12
C GLN A 122 3.20 32.50 32.66
N ILE A 123 2.14 31.82 32.24
CA ILE A 123 1.51 32.03 30.94
C ILE A 123 0.69 33.31 31.07
N THR A 124 1.15 34.40 30.46
CA THR A 124 0.33 35.58 30.19
C THR A 124 -0.63 35.28 29.03
N PRO A 125 -1.93 35.58 29.17
CA PRO A 125 -2.91 35.38 28.10
C PRO A 125 -2.88 36.56 27.13
N SER A 126 -2.39 36.33 25.90
CA SER A 126 -2.63 37.20 24.74
C SER A 126 -2.39 36.33 23.49
N ASN A 127 -3.22 36.22 22.46
CA ASN A 127 -4.45 36.89 22.05
C ASN A 127 -5.34 35.87 21.30
N PRO A 128 -6.64 36.15 21.12
CA PRO A 128 -7.63 35.24 20.57
C PRO A 128 -7.74 35.35 19.03
N ILE A 129 -8.10 34.24 18.37
CA ILE A 129 -8.62 34.25 17.00
C ILE A 129 -10.05 33.68 17.06
N THR A 130 -10.99 34.62 17.02
CA THR A 130 -12.32 34.59 16.42
C THR A 130 -13.10 33.27 16.43
N ASP A 131 -14.16 33.23 17.24
CA ASP A 131 -15.46 32.78 16.72
C ASP A 131 -16.55 33.72 17.26
N LEU A 132 -17.20 34.38 16.31
CA LEU A 132 -18.42 35.13 16.52
C LEU A 132 -19.54 34.11 16.75
N ASN A 133 -20.17 34.15 17.91
CA ASN A 133 -21.62 34.02 18.01
C ASN A 133 -22.06 34.65 19.34
N ASP A 134 -22.54 35.86 19.16
CA ASP A 134 -23.33 36.65 20.09
C ASP A 134 -24.73 36.01 20.17
N ASP A 135 -25.14 35.57 21.35
CA ASP A 135 -26.55 35.60 21.70
C ASP A 135 -26.72 35.77 23.21
N SER A 136 -27.52 36.76 23.55
CA SER A 136 -27.73 37.36 24.86
C SER A 136 -28.60 36.52 25.80
N SER A 137 -28.29 36.54 27.11
CA SER A 137 -29.27 36.89 28.17
C SER A 137 -28.65 36.89 29.58
N THR A 138 -28.79 38.05 30.21
CA THR A 138 -28.86 38.45 31.63
C THR A 138 -28.97 37.43 32.79
N ASP A 139 -28.29 37.85 33.86
CA ASP A 139 -28.63 37.83 35.31
C ASP A 139 -28.12 36.73 36.27
N SER A 140 -27.49 37.26 37.35
CA SER A 140 -27.32 36.78 38.73
C SER A 140 -26.68 35.41 39.00
N ASP A 141 -25.46 35.40 39.54
CA ASP A 141 -25.23 35.20 40.98
C ASP A 141 -23.73 35.15 41.33
N LEU A 142 -23.34 35.99 42.29
CA LEU A 142 -21.99 36.04 42.87
C LEU A 142 -21.87 34.94 43.94
N SER A 143 -21.32 33.76 43.59
CA SER A 143 -20.56 32.89 44.53
C SER A 143 -19.99 31.57 43.96
N GLU A 144 -20.18 31.21 42.68
CA GLU A 144 -19.70 29.91 42.14
C GLU A 144 -18.36 29.95 41.37
N ASP A 145 -17.72 31.12 41.25
CA ASP A 145 -16.54 31.31 40.36
C ASP A 145 -15.18 30.90 40.95
N GLU A 146 -15.03 30.80 42.28
CA GLU A 146 -13.71 30.42 42.85
C GLU A 146 -13.42 28.93 42.75
N ASP A 147 -14.42 28.06 42.94
CA ASP A 147 -14.22 26.61 42.92
C ASP A 147 -14.02 26.08 41.49
N THR A 148 -14.73 26.64 40.51
CA THR A 148 -14.53 26.35 39.09
C THR A 148 -13.15 26.82 38.60
N HIS A 149 -12.68 27.99 39.06
CA HIS A 149 -11.33 28.48 38.77
C HIS A 149 -10.24 27.62 39.43
N ARG A 150 -10.40 27.23 40.70
CA ARG A 150 -9.47 26.32 41.41
C ARG A 150 -9.42 24.93 40.78
N GLU A 151 -10.55 24.37 40.38
CA GLU A 151 -10.61 23.11 39.63
C GLU A 151 -9.91 23.21 38.28
N SER A 152 -10.09 24.32 37.55
CA SER A 152 -9.43 24.54 36.26
C SER A 152 -7.90 24.62 36.39
N LEU A 153 -7.40 25.31 37.42
CA LEU A 153 -5.98 25.41 37.75
C LEU A 153 -5.40 24.04 38.16
N SER A 154 -6.11 23.28 38.99
CA SER A 154 -5.73 21.93 39.40
C SER A 154 -5.66 20.97 38.20
N ARG A 155 -6.65 20.99 37.30
CA ARG A 155 -6.66 20.20 36.06
C ARG A 155 -5.50 20.58 35.13
N ASN A 156 -5.18 21.88 35.03
CA ASN A 156 -4.02 22.36 34.26
C ASN A 156 -2.69 21.91 34.87
N GLN A 157 -2.50 22.04 36.18
CA GLN A 157 -1.30 21.54 36.87
C GLN A 157 -1.14 20.03 36.72
N ALA A 158 -2.23 19.26 36.84
CA ALA A 158 -2.22 17.82 36.63
C ALA A 158 -1.90 17.43 35.17
N SER A 159 -2.29 18.25 34.19
CA SER A 159 -1.96 18.07 32.78
C SER A 159 -0.47 18.34 32.51
N ILE A 160 0.07 19.44 33.07
CA ILE A 160 1.48 19.80 32.97
C ILE A 160 2.37 18.74 33.63
N SER A 161 2.02 18.30 34.84
CA SER A 161 2.72 17.23 35.55
C SER A 161 2.76 15.93 34.74
N ARG A 162 1.62 15.53 34.14
CA ARG A 162 1.56 14.36 33.26
C ARG A 162 2.44 14.51 32.01
N LYS A 163 2.45 15.68 31.37
CA LYS A 163 3.33 15.96 30.21
C LYS A 163 4.81 15.87 30.59
N ARG A 164 5.19 16.43 31.75
CA ARG A 164 6.56 16.37 32.27
C ARG A 164 6.99 14.95 32.61
N GLN A 165 6.13 14.19 33.30
CA GLN A 165 6.40 12.78 33.61
C GLN A 165 6.56 11.96 32.31
N ALA A 166 5.70 12.17 31.31
CA ALA A 166 5.82 11.49 30.03
C ALA A 166 7.11 11.85 29.26
N LEU A 167 7.56 13.10 29.35
CA LEU A 167 8.86 13.51 28.80
C LEU A 167 10.01 12.83 29.55
N GLN A 168 10.01 12.87 30.88
CA GLN A 168 11.05 12.24 31.70
C GLN A 168 11.16 10.74 31.41
N SER A 169 10.03 10.01 31.36
CA SER A 169 10.02 8.59 31.02
C SER A 169 10.58 8.29 29.63
N ARG A 170 10.49 9.23 28.67
CA ARG A 170 11.12 9.08 27.35
C ARG A 170 12.63 9.35 27.42
N LEU A 171 13.06 10.33 28.21
CA LEU A 171 14.47 10.63 28.42
C LEU A 171 15.21 9.47 29.10
N ASP A 172 14.57 8.84 30.08
CA ASP A 172 15.13 7.70 30.84
C ASP A 172 15.40 6.47 29.94
N LEU A 173 14.68 6.33 28.82
CA LEU A 173 14.88 5.23 27.86
C LEU A 173 16.11 5.43 26.96
N ILE A 174 16.59 6.66 26.80
CA ILE A 174 17.61 7.00 25.79
C ILE A 174 18.94 6.26 26.01
N PRO A 175 19.52 6.20 27.22
CA PRO A 175 20.77 5.48 27.44
C PRO A 175 20.66 3.99 27.09
N GLU A 176 19.54 3.36 27.46
CA GLU A 176 19.26 1.96 27.15
C GLU A 176 19.15 1.73 25.64
N ILE A 177 18.38 2.59 24.94
CA ILE A 177 18.22 2.54 23.47
C ILE A 177 19.59 2.70 22.78
N VAL A 178 20.42 3.65 23.20
CA VAL A 178 21.77 3.85 22.63
C VAL A 178 22.63 2.60 22.82
N GLY A 179 22.61 1.99 24.02
CA GLY A 179 23.33 0.76 24.30
C GLY A 179 22.88 -0.40 23.40
N GLN A 180 21.57 -0.61 23.28
CA GLN A 180 21.01 -1.66 22.43
C GLN A 180 21.27 -1.41 20.94
N LEU A 181 21.15 -0.17 20.45
CA LEU A 181 21.48 0.17 19.07
C LEU A 181 22.97 -0.01 18.76
N THR A 182 23.85 0.31 19.70
CA THR A 182 25.30 0.07 19.59
C THR A 182 25.60 -1.42 19.46
N ALA A 183 24.88 -2.27 20.21
CA ALA A 183 25.00 -3.72 20.10
C ALA A 183 24.49 -4.27 18.76
N VAL A 184 23.49 -3.62 18.15
CA VAL A 184 23.04 -3.93 16.78
C VAL A 184 24.10 -3.51 15.76
N ASN A 185 24.56 -2.26 15.84
CA ASN A 185 25.66 -1.72 15.04
C ASN A 185 26.23 -0.46 15.71
N PRO A 186 27.56 -0.35 15.89
CA PRO A 186 28.17 0.81 16.55
C PRO A 186 27.79 2.16 15.92
N SER A 187 27.80 2.26 14.59
CA SER A 187 27.46 3.50 13.88
C SER A 187 26.00 3.90 14.06
N LEU A 188 25.09 2.94 14.17
CA LEU A 188 23.68 3.18 14.47
C LEU A 188 23.50 3.78 15.88
N GLY A 189 24.18 3.20 16.88
CA GLY A 189 24.20 3.71 18.24
C GLY A 189 24.83 5.11 18.35
N SER A 190 25.97 5.33 17.69
CA SER A 190 26.63 6.63 17.65
C SER A 190 25.80 7.70 16.95
N LEU A 191 25.14 7.38 15.83
CA LEU A 191 24.28 8.34 15.13
C LEU A 191 23.06 8.72 15.98
N PHE A 192 22.43 7.73 16.63
CA PHE A 192 21.30 8.00 17.52
C PHE A 192 21.74 8.83 18.72
N SER A 193 22.88 8.50 19.34
CA SER A 193 23.45 9.27 20.46
C SER A 193 23.81 10.71 20.05
N HIS A 194 24.32 10.91 18.83
CA HIS A 194 24.67 12.25 18.34
C HIS A 194 23.46 13.19 18.26
N TRP A 195 22.29 12.66 17.86
CA TRP A 195 21.09 13.46 17.60
C TRP A 195 20.05 13.42 18.71
N TYR A 196 19.97 12.33 19.47
CA TYR A 196 18.97 12.09 20.50
C TYR A 196 19.58 11.73 21.85
N GLY A 197 20.91 11.61 21.96
CA GLY A 197 21.58 11.29 23.23
C GLY A 197 21.54 12.46 24.23
N ASN A 198 21.93 12.16 25.47
CA ASN A 198 21.91 13.13 26.58
C ASN A 198 22.65 14.43 26.24
N ASN A 199 23.78 14.35 25.52
CA ASN A 199 24.54 15.55 25.15
C ASN A 199 23.75 16.47 24.20
N ALA A 200 23.08 15.92 23.18
CA ALA A 200 22.25 16.70 22.27
C ALA A 200 21.11 17.39 23.02
N ILE A 201 20.49 16.69 23.97
CA ILE A 201 19.38 17.21 24.78
C ILE A 201 19.86 18.30 25.73
N LEU A 202 20.97 18.11 26.42
CA LEU A 202 21.56 19.11 27.32
C LEU A 202 21.97 20.37 26.57
N THR A 203 22.47 20.23 25.34
CA THR A 203 22.87 21.35 24.48
C THR A 203 21.72 21.93 23.66
N GLN A 204 20.49 21.41 23.82
CA GLN A 204 19.30 21.83 23.07
C GLN A 204 19.49 21.79 21.54
N LYS A 205 20.34 20.86 21.05
CA LYS A 205 20.61 20.68 19.63
C LYS A 205 19.54 19.79 19.01
N GLU A 206 18.45 20.39 18.56
CA GLU A 206 17.34 19.65 17.92
C GLU A 206 17.80 19.03 16.59
N PRO A 207 17.48 17.75 16.33
CA PRO A 207 17.91 17.07 15.12
C PRO A 207 17.09 17.49 13.90
N PRO A 208 17.73 17.62 12.73
CA PRO A 208 17.02 17.75 11.46
C PRO A 208 15.98 16.65 11.28
N THR A 209 14.81 17.00 10.72
CA THR A 209 13.68 16.09 10.56
C THR A 209 14.02 14.83 9.76
N VAL A 210 14.99 14.91 8.83
CA VAL A 210 15.46 13.78 8.03
C VAL A 210 15.97 12.60 8.88
N TYR A 211 16.64 12.88 10.01
CA TYR A 211 17.11 11.81 10.91
C TYR A 211 15.96 11.15 11.65
N ARG A 212 14.95 11.92 12.06
CA ARG A 212 13.73 11.38 12.67
C ARG A 212 13.03 10.41 11.72
N THR A 213 12.87 10.83 10.45
CA THR A 213 12.26 9.98 9.41
C THR A 213 13.08 8.72 9.18
N LEU A 214 14.41 8.82 9.07
CA LEU A 214 15.29 7.66 8.92
C LEU A 214 15.11 6.67 10.08
N PHE A 215 15.18 7.13 11.33
CA PHE A 215 15.04 6.26 12.49
C PHE A 215 13.64 5.65 12.60
N LEU A 216 12.58 6.36 12.24
CA LEU A 216 11.24 5.80 12.21
C LEU A 216 11.10 4.69 11.15
N GLN A 217 11.68 4.88 9.96
CA GLN A 217 11.59 3.89 8.88
C GLN A 217 12.44 2.64 9.17
N ILE A 218 13.70 2.76 9.59
CA ILE A 218 14.52 1.56 9.91
C ILE A 218 13.95 0.76 11.11
N ASN A 219 13.09 1.41 11.89
CA ASN A 219 12.41 0.87 13.05
C ASN A 219 11.01 0.32 12.75
N ALA A 220 10.66 0.25 11.47
CA ALA A 220 9.42 -0.33 10.97
C ALA A 220 9.28 -1.83 11.36
N GLU A 221 8.03 -2.29 11.46
CA GLU A 221 7.72 -3.73 11.64
C GLU A 221 7.84 -4.51 10.31
N GLU A 222 7.91 -3.76 9.22
CA GLU A 222 7.99 -4.18 7.84
C GLU A 222 9.36 -4.82 7.51
N SER A 223 9.39 -5.60 6.43
CA SER A 223 10.62 -6.21 5.94
C SER A 223 11.62 -5.14 5.48
N ALA A 224 12.92 -5.38 5.65
CA ALA A 224 13.97 -4.53 5.07
C ALA A 224 13.79 -4.35 3.56
N LEU A 225 13.26 -5.37 2.87
CA LEU A 225 12.99 -5.31 1.43
C LEU A 225 11.84 -4.39 1.06
N GLN A 226 10.97 -4.04 2.02
CA GLN A 226 9.91 -3.06 1.85
C GLN A 226 10.39 -1.62 1.82
N MET A 227 11.61 -1.39 2.28
CA MET A 227 12.30 -0.12 2.08
C MET A 227 13.29 -0.17 0.92
N MET A 228 13.80 -1.36 0.57
CA MET A 228 14.91 -1.51 -0.37
C MET A 228 14.70 -2.68 -1.33
N THR A 229 14.31 -2.34 -2.56
CA THR A 229 14.31 -3.26 -3.71
C THR A 229 15.75 -3.62 -4.11
N ARG A 230 15.95 -4.66 -4.92
CA ARG A 230 17.30 -5.03 -5.41
C ARG A 230 18.00 -3.87 -6.16
N PRO A 231 17.34 -3.11 -7.06
CA PRO A 231 17.99 -1.94 -7.68
C PRO A 231 18.42 -0.90 -6.64
N ALA A 232 17.61 -0.66 -5.61
CA ALA A 232 17.96 0.25 -4.52
C ALA A 232 19.16 -0.26 -3.70
N ILE A 233 19.22 -1.57 -3.41
CA ILE A 233 20.37 -2.22 -2.75
C ILE A 233 21.63 -2.05 -3.61
N GLN A 234 21.52 -2.20 -4.94
CA GLN A 234 22.65 -2.03 -5.87
C GLN A 234 23.14 -0.58 -5.92
N HIS A 235 22.24 0.41 -5.94
CA HIS A 235 22.64 1.81 -5.86
C HIS A 235 23.30 2.13 -4.51
N LEU A 236 22.81 1.54 -3.40
CA LEU A 236 23.45 1.69 -2.11
C LEU A 236 24.88 1.12 -2.11
N LYS A 237 25.08 -0.04 -2.75
CA LYS A 237 26.42 -0.60 -2.96
C LYS A 237 27.34 0.35 -3.72
N GLN A 238 26.85 0.94 -4.82
CA GLN A 238 27.62 1.90 -5.63
C GLN A 238 28.00 3.15 -4.80
N PHE A 239 27.08 3.65 -3.98
CA PHE A 239 27.38 4.73 -3.03
C PHE A 239 28.47 4.34 -2.03
N LEU A 240 28.41 3.13 -1.47
CA LEU A 240 29.40 2.67 -0.50
C LEU A 240 30.81 2.55 -1.09
N GLU A 241 30.91 2.26 -2.38
CA GLU A 241 32.16 2.20 -3.15
C GLU A 241 32.70 3.58 -3.53
N ARG A 242 31.84 4.51 -3.98
CA ARG A 242 32.25 5.81 -4.55
C ARG A 242 32.27 6.95 -3.53
N ARG A 243 31.27 7.01 -2.65
CA ARG A 243 31.08 8.04 -1.62
C ARG A 243 31.00 9.48 -2.15
N ASP A 244 30.45 9.65 -3.35
CA ASP A 244 30.29 10.96 -4.01
C ASP A 244 28.81 11.38 -4.10
N GLU A 245 28.57 12.67 -4.29
CA GLU A 245 27.21 13.23 -4.41
C GLU A 245 26.44 12.63 -5.60
N PHE A 246 27.14 12.29 -6.69
CA PHE A 246 26.56 11.62 -7.84
C PHE A 246 25.94 10.27 -7.47
N SER A 247 26.64 9.44 -6.70
CA SER A 247 26.13 8.15 -6.24
C SER A 247 24.95 8.29 -5.26
N VAL A 248 24.91 9.37 -4.47
CA VAL A 248 23.73 9.69 -3.62
C VAL A 248 22.48 9.95 -4.46
N SER A 249 22.59 10.63 -5.60
CA SER A 249 21.43 10.92 -6.47
C SER A 249 20.71 9.66 -7.00
N HIS A 250 21.36 8.49 -6.95
CA HIS A 250 20.76 7.21 -7.34
C HIS A 250 19.96 6.55 -6.20
N LEU A 251 20.08 7.05 -4.96
CA LEU A 251 19.41 6.53 -3.76
C LEU A 251 18.00 7.07 -3.56
N ILE A 252 17.44 7.77 -4.54
CA ILE A 252 16.06 8.29 -4.51
C ILE A 252 15.00 7.22 -4.21
N HIS A 253 15.32 5.93 -4.42
CA HIS A 253 14.47 4.79 -4.07
C HIS A 253 14.64 4.30 -2.62
N ILE A 254 15.43 4.99 -1.80
CA ILE A 254 15.55 4.83 -0.34
C ILE A 254 15.35 6.21 0.29
N PRO A 255 14.13 6.78 0.24
CA PRO A 255 13.92 8.21 0.44
C PRO A 255 14.49 8.77 1.74
N ALA A 256 14.33 8.06 2.86
CA ALA A 256 14.85 8.54 4.14
C ALA A 256 16.38 8.56 4.22
N LEU A 257 17.06 7.56 3.64
CA LEU A 257 18.51 7.54 3.59
C LEU A 257 19.04 8.60 2.63
N TYR A 258 18.42 8.73 1.45
CA TYR A 258 18.75 9.75 0.48
C TYR A 258 18.69 11.15 1.08
N ASN A 259 17.59 11.48 1.79
CA ASN A 259 17.42 12.79 2.40
C ASN A 259 18.45 13.08 3.50
N VAL A 260 18.87 12.08 4.28
CA VAL A 260 19.94 12.24 5.27
C VAL A 260 21.29 12.49 4.58
N LEU A 261 21.64 11.69 3.57
CA LEU A 261 22.90 11.83 2.83
C LEU A 261 22.98 13.17 2.10
N LEU A 262 21.90 13.57 1.43
CA LEU A 262 21.80 14.85 0.74
C LEU A 262 21.97 16.01 1.73
N HIS A 263 21.31 15.94 2.89
CA HIS A 263 21.44 16.94 3.94
C HIS A 263 22.87 17.06 4.46
N GLU A 264 23.56 15.94 4.72
CA GLU A 264 24.96 15.97 5.19
C GLU A 264 25.89 16.54 4.13
N PHE A 265 25.75 16.16 2.85
CA PHE A 265 26.55 16.73 1.76
C PHE A 265 26.34 18.24 1.63
N GLN A 266 25.10 18.71 1.65
CA GLN A 266 24.78 20.14 1.52
C GLN A 266 25.25 20.97 2.73
N THR A 267 25.23 20.38 3.93
CA THR A 267 25.55 21.12 5.17
C THR A 267 27.02 21.05 5.53
N TYR A 268 27.66 19.90 5.32
CA TYR A 268 29.02 19.60 5.81
C TYR A 268 30.02 19.28 4.69
N GLY A 269 29.57 19.15 3.45
CA GLY A 269 30.42 18.80 2.30
C GLY A 269 30.85 17.33 2.25
N ASN A 270 30.50 16.53 3.25
CA ASN A 270 30.79 15.09 3.32
C ASN A 270 29.75 14.34 4.15
N VAL A 271 29.76 13.02 4.04
CA VAL A 271 28.94 12.11 4.85
C VAL A 271 29.67 11.77 6.14
N SER A 272 28.97 11.82 7.26
CA SER A 272 29.55 11.50 8.56
C SER A 272 29.94 10.02 8.64
N VAL A 273 30.95 9.69 9.44
CA VAL A 273 31.40 8.30 9.66
C VAL A 273 30.25 7.44 10.21
N TYR A 274 29.34 8.03 10.99
CA TYR A 274 28.18 7.34 11.54
C TYR A 274 27.13 7.04 10.46
N THR A 275 26.79 8.01 9.62
CA THR A 275 25.83 7.82 8.51
C THR A 275 26.37 6.85 7.46
N TYR A 276 27.68 6.89 7.17
CA TYR A 276 28.33 5.93 6.29
C TYR A 276 28.27 4.50 6.86
N GLY A 277 28.63 4.32 8.14
CA GLY A 277 28.56 3.00 8.78
C GLY A 277 27.13 2.46 8.91
N LEU A 278 26.14 3.33 9.14
CA LEU A 278 24.73 2.97 9.07
C LEU A 278 24.33 2.52 7.66
N SER A 279 24.80 3.21 6.62
CA SER A 279 24.56 2.85 5.22
C SER A 279 25.12 1.46 4.88
N GLN A 280 26.31 1.13 5.39
CA GLN A 280 26.90 -0.21 5.26
C GLN A 280 26.04 -1.27 5.95
N TRP A 281 25.58 -0.98 7.17
CA TRP A 281 24.71 -1.88 7.91
C TRP A 281 23.37 -2.14 7.20
N LEU A 282 22.72 -1.08 6.68
CA LEU A 282 21.49 -1.21 5.89
C LEU A 282 21.71 -2.10 4.66
N PHE A 283 22.79 -1.89 3.91
CA PHE A 283 23.15 -2.71 2.76
C PHE A 283 23.29 -4.19 3.14
N ILE A 284 24.15 -4.50 4.12
CA ILE A 284 24.41 -5.87 4.57
C ILE A 284 23.10 -6.53 5.00
N ARG A 285 22.27 -5.80 5.74
CA ARG A 285 21.03 -6.33 6.28
C ARG A 285 19.99 -6.60 5.19
N ALA A 286 19.75 -5.66 4.28
CA ALA A 286 18.80 -5.83 3.19
C ALA A 286 19.24 -6.98 2.26
N GLU A 287 20.52 -7.04 1.90
CA GLU A 287 21.06 -8.09 1.05
C GLU A 287 20.98 -9.47 1.72
N PHE A 288 21.26 -9.57 3.03
CA PHE A 288 21.08 -10.81 3.78
C PHE A 288 19.63 -11.31 3.73
N VAL A 289 18.64 -10.43 3.96
CA VAL A 289 17.22 -10.78 3.89
C VAL A 289 16.85 -11.22 2.47
N ARG A 290 17.31 -10.50 1.43
CA ARG A 290 17.06 -10.84 0.03
C ARG A 290 17.58 -12.22 -0.33
N GLN A 291 18.85 -12.50 -0.01
CA GLN A 291 19.50 -13.78 -0.29
C GLN A 291 18.87 -14.94 0.49
N THR A 292 18.43 -14.69 1.73
CA THR A 292 17.75 -15.70 2.55
C THR A 292 16.40 -16.12 1.95
N LEU A 293 15.69 -15.21 1.27
CA LEU A 293 14.41 -15.53 0.62
C LEU A 293 14.59 -16.22 -0.74
N LEU A 294 15.72 -16.01 -1.43
CA LEU A 294 16.03 -16.58 -2.74
C LEU A 294 16.38 -18.08 -2.67
N VAL A 295 15.36 -18.90 -2.40
CA VAL A 295 15.50 -20.36 -2.20
C VAL A 295 15.05 -21.21 -3.40
N HIS A 296 14.60 -20.58 -4.47
CA HIS A 296 14.29 -21.20 -5.76
C HIS A 296 14.34 -20.13 -6.86
N ARG A 297 14.36 -20.60 -8.11
CA ARG A 297 14.17 -19.75 -9.27
C ARG A 297 12.69 -19.59 -9.60
N THR A 298 12.33 -18.50 -10.25
CA THR A 298 11.02 -18.29 -10.87
C THR A 298 10.92 -19.14 -12.13
N ASP A 299 9.74 -19.70 -12.39
CA ASP A 299 9.53 -20.54 -13.56
C ASP A 299 9.63 -19.70 -14.84
N GLU A 300 10.24 -20.26 -15.89
CA GLU A 300 10.35 -19.58 -17.17
C GLU A 300 8.97 -19.39 -17.81
N PRO A 301 8.69 -18.22 -18.42
CA PRO A 301 7.49 -18.01 -19.22
C PRO A 301 7.37 -19.06 -20.33
N SER A 302 6.24 -19.75 -20.39
CA SER A 302 5.92 -20.64 -21.51
C SER A 302 4.44 -20.50 -21.85
N THR A 303 4.13 -20.30 -23.13
CA THR A 303 2.73 -20.22 -23.56
C THR A 303 2.05 -21.54 -23.25
N ILE A 304 1.06 -21.51 -22.36
CA ILE A 304 0.25 -22.68 -22.04
C ILE A 304 -0.71 -22.87 -23.22
N ASN A 305 -0.66 -24.05 -23.87
CA ASN A 305 -1.42 -24.38 -25.08
C ASN A 305 -2.90 -23.95 -25.01
N GLU A 306 -3.44 -23.47 -26.13
CA GLU A 306 -4.82 -22.97 -26.25
C GLU A 306 -5.89 -24.02 -25.90
N GLU A 307 -5.60 -25.32 -26.04
CA GLU A 307 -6.50 -26.39 -25.61
C GLU A 307 -6.76 -26.38 -24.08
N ASP A 308 -5.84 -25.81 -23.31
CA ASP A 308 -5.97 -25.59 -21.86
C ASP A 308 -6.30 -24.13 -21.50
N ALA A 309 -6.46 -23.25 -22.49
CA ALA A 309 -6.86 -21.86 -22.28
C ALA A 309 -8.36 -21.82 -21.98
N ASP A 310 -8.67 -22.09 -20.71
CA ASP A 310 -9.95 -21.85 -20.07
C ASP A 310 -10.67 -20.61 -20.62
N ASP A 311 -11.83 -20.79 -21.27
CA ASP A 311 -12.62 -19.67 -21.81
C ASP A 311 -12.93 -18.69 -20.68
N TRP A 312 -12.42 -17.46 -20.79
CA TRP A 312 -12.61 -16.41 -19.79
C TRP A 312 -14.09 -16.15 -19.49
N LYS A 313 -14.99 -16.41 -20.44
CA LYS A 313 -16.45 -16.30 -20.26
C LYS A 313 -16.98 -17.30 -19.24
N VAL A 314 -16.28 -18.42 -19.09
CA VAL A 314 -16.59 -19.51 -18.17
C VAL A 314 -15.85 -19.32 -16.83
N THR A 315 -14.57 -18.96 -16.88
CA THR A 315 -13.72 -18.86 -15.69
C THR A 315 -13.82 -17.53 -14.95
N GLY A 316 -14.32 -16.49 -15.62
CA GLY A 316 -14.38 -15.14 -15.08
C GLY A 316 -13.02 -14.49 -14.94
N CYS A 317 -11.99 -14.98 -15.66
CA CYS A 317 -10.63 -14.47 -15.62
C CYS A 317 -10.23 -14.05 -17.04
N TYR A 318 -10.25 -12.74 -17.31
CA TYR A 318 -9.90 -12.18 -18.61
C TYR A 318 -8.67 -11.29 -18.50
N TYR A 319 -7.61 -11.70 -19.18
CA TYR A 319 -6.45 -10.87 -19.47
C TYR A 319 -6.19 -11.00 -20.98
N PRO A 320 -5.83 -9.92 -21.67
CA PRO A 320 -5.57 -9.96 -23.11
C PRO A 320 -4.28 -10.73 -23.43
N MET A 321 -3.38 -10.86 -22.47
CA MET A 321 -2.18 -11.67 -22.57
C MET A 321 -2.44 -13.12 -22.14
N SER A 322 -1.81 -14.04 -22.86
CA SER A 322 -1.88 -15.48 -22.58
C SER A 322 -1.37 -15.81 -21.18
N LYS A 323 -1.87 -16.92 -20.63
CA LYS A 323 -1.32 -17.46 -19.39
C LYS A 323 0.05 -18.07 -19.71
N ILE A 324 1.08 -17.60 -19.03
CA ILE A 324 2.48 -18.03 -19.28
C ILE A 324 3.07 -18.86 -18.14
N ARG A 325 2.37 -18.95 -17.01
CA ARG A 325 2.75 -19.73 -15.82
C ARG A 325 1.52 -20.23 -15.08
N HIS A 326 1.69 -21.33 -14.36
CA HIS A 326 0.73 -21.77 -13.34
C HIS A 326 1.11 -21.19 -11.97
N ARG A 327 0.12 -20.88 -11.13
CA ARG A 327 0.39 -20.43 -9.76
C ARG A 327 1.05 -21.56 -8.97
N PRO A 328 2.25 -21.37 -8.38
CA PRO A 328 2.91 -22.43 -7.61
C PRO A 328 2.18 -22.75 -6.30
N GLU A 329 2.46 -23.94 -5.77
CA GLU A 329 2.04 -24.36 -4.43
C GLU A 329 3.16 -24.12 -3.41
N TYR A 330 2.80 -23.72 -2.18
CA TYR A 330 3.75 -23.46 -1.10
C TYR A 330 3.40 -24.28 0.16
N PRO A 331 3.65 -25.61 0.18
CA PRO A 331 3.12 -26.50 1.22
C PRO A 331 3.56 -26.13 2.64
N LYS A 332 4.79 -25.62 2.79
CA LYS A 332 5.37 -25.28 4.10
C LYS A 332 4.95 -23.92 4.64
N LEU A 333 4.28 -23.09 3.84
CA LEU A 333 3.76 -21.81 4.32
C LEU A 333 2.46 -21.96 5.12
N LYS A 334 1.89 -23.18 5.19
CA LYS A 334 0.59 -23.51 5.84
C LYS A 334 -0.36 -22.33 5.70
N GLU A 335 -0.92 -22.14 4.51
CA GLU A 335 -2.01 -21.18 4.34
C GLU A 335 -3.06 -21.57 5.38
N GLU A 336 -3.25 -20.72 6.40
CA GLU A 336 -4.24 -20.98 7.45
C GLU A 336 -5.53 -21.35 6.72
N LYS A 337 -6.11 -22.51 7.03
CA LYS A 337 -7.36 -22.96 6.41
C LYS A 337 -8.45 -21.96 6.79
N GLY A 338 -8.58 -20.92 6.00
CA GLY A 338 -9.34 -19.71 6.32
C GLY A 338 -8.91 -18.60 5.37
N THR A 339 -9.87 -17.77 4.99
CA THR A 339 -9.72 -16.51 4.25
C THR A 339 -8.35 -15.86 4.48
N ASP A 340 -7.67 -15.42 3.40
CA ASP A 340 -6.45 -14.61 3.46
C ASP A 340 -6.63 -13.55 4.59
N PRO A 341 -5.66 -13.30 5.49
CA PRO A 341 -5.86 -12.67 6.80
C PRO A 341 -6.13 -11.16 6.74
N GLY A 342 -6.89 -10.68 5.77
CA GLY A 342 -7.51 -9.36 5.82
C GLY A 342 -8.52 -9.23 6.96
N SER A 343 -8.92 -10.34 7.61
CA SER A 343 -9.92 -10.32 8.68
C SER A 343 -9.37 -10.34 10.10
N GLU A 344 -8.26 -11.01 10.40
CA GLU A 344 -7.78 -11.15 11.78
C GLU A 344 -6.26 -11.23 11.86
N ASN A 345 -5.62 -10.15 12.30
CA ASN A 345 -4.56 -10.25 13.30
C ASN A 345 -4.26 -8.90 13.96
N LYS A 346 -3.95 -8.98 15.25
CA LYS A 346 -3.65 -7.90 16.20
C LYS A 346 -2.79 -6.79 15.57
N GLY A 347 -3.44 -5.76 15.04
CA GLY A 347 -2.80 -4.51 14.59
C GLY A 347 -2.67 -4.27 13.09
N GLY A 348 -3.25 -5.08 12.20
CA GLY A 348 -3.16 -4.89 10.74
C GLY A 348 -4.10 -3.84 10.13
N CYS A 349 -3.63 -3.20 9.04
CA CYS A 349 -4.34 -2.26 8.16
C CYS A 349 -5.66 -2.94 7.64
N ARG A 350 -6.84 -2.33 7.88
CA ARG A 350 -8.17 -2.99 7.82
C ARG A 350 -8.91 -2.67 6.52
N LYS A 351 -9.29 -3.67 5.70
CA LYS A 351 -10.44 -3.51 4.77
C LYS A 351 -11.71 -3.81 5.53
N TYR A 352 -12.75 -3.00 5.37
CA TYR A 352 -14.09 -3.25 5.90
C TYR A 352 -14.70 -4.55 5.30
N TYR A 353 -14.29 -5.71 5.82
CA TYR A 353 -14.83 -7.03 5.49
C TYR A 353 -16.33 -7.13 5.88
N SER A 354 -16.76 -6.34 6.87
CA SER A 354 -18.10 -6.37 7.46
C SER A 354 -19.23 -5.95 6.51
N ARG A 355 -18.96 -5.40 5.32
CA ARG A 355 -20.02 -5.04 4.35
C ARG A 355 -20.42 -6.14 3.37
N TYR A 356 -19.61 -7.19 3.19
CA TYR A 356 -19.77 -8.13 2.07
C TYR A 356 -20.32 -9.51 2.45
N SER A 357 -20.11 -9.95 3.69
CA SER A 357 -20.63 -11.24 4.17
C SER A 357 -22.16 -11.36 4.31
N PRO A 358 -22.95 -10.31 4.65
CA PRO A 358 -24.38 -10.51 4.90
C PRO A 358 -25.24 -10.75 3.64
N LYS A 359 -24.72 -10.50 2.42
CA LYS A 359 -25.56 -10.36 1.22
C LYS A 359 -25.54 -11.54 0.23
N LYS A 360 -24.87 -12.66 0.55
CA LYS A 360 -24.73 -13.83 -0.36
C LYS A 360 -24.17 -13.44 -1.75
N LEU A 361 -23.30 -12.44 -1.83
CA LEU A 361 -22.67 -11.96 -3.08
C LEU A 361 -21.22 -12.44 -3.19
N THR A 362 -20.71 -12.56 -4.42
CA THR A 362 -19.28 -12.81 -4.66
C THR A 362 -18.39 -11.69 -4.08
N GLY A 363 -17.08 -11.94 -3.97
CA GLY A 363 -16.11 -10.99 -3.43
C GLY A 363 -15.92 -9.73 -4.28
N GLY A 364 -16.38 -9.74 -5.54
CA GLY A 364 -16.24 -8.64 -6.48
C GLY A 364 -15.46 -9.06 -7.72
N ILE A 365 -14.75 -8.11 -8.30
CA ILE A 365 -13.73 -8.35 -9.32
C ILE A 365 -12.45 -7.60 -8.93
N MET A 366 -11.30 -8.15 -9.28
CA MET A 366 -10.03 -7.43 -9.29
C MET A 366 -9.78 -6.92 -10.69
N VAL A 367 -9.40 -5.65 -10.85
CA VAL A 367 -9.08 -5.07 -12.16
C VAL A 367 -7.64 -4.54 -12.13
N SER A 368 -6.91 -4.82 -13.20
CA SER A 368 -5.57 -4.26 -13.42
C SER A 368 -5.68 -3.06 -14.34
N TRP A 369 -5.11 -1.94 -13.92
CA TRP A 369 -5.09 -0.68 -14.64
C TRP A 369 -3.66 -0.20 -14.86
N CYS A 370 -3.38 0.42 -16.00
CA CYS A 370 -2.19 1.28 -16.13
C CYS A 370 -2.51 2.72 -15.67
N THR A 371 -1.47 3.54 -15.57
CA THR A 371 -1.57 4.97 -15.19
C THR A 371 -2.38 5.83 -16.17
N HIS A 372 -2.68 5.33 -17.37
CA HIS A 372 -3.55 5.99 -18.35
C HIS A 372 -5.02 5.58 -18.25
N SER A 373 -5.42 4.90 -17.18
CA SER A 373 -6.77 4.34 -16.98
C SER A 373 -7.22 3.36 -18.07
N ILE A 374 -6.27 2.64 -18.68
CA ILE A 374 -6.56 1.50 -19.56
C ILE A 374 -6.51 0.23 -18.71
N SER A 375 -7.56 -0.58 -18.79
CA SER A 375 -7.63 -1.88 -18.12
C SER A 375 -6.84 -2.92 -18.90
N TYR A 376 -5.95 -3.62 -18.20
CA TYR A 376 -5.16 -4.76 -18.69
C TYR A 376 -5.80 -6.11 -18.37
N GLY A 377 -7.05 -6.10 -17.92
CA GLY A 377 -7.78 -7.32 -17.58
C GLY A 377 -8.42 -7.27 -16.19
N PHE A 378 -9.21 -8.30 -15.91
CA PHE A 378 -9.90 -8.48 -14.66
C PHE A 378 -10.07 -9.96 -14.34
N HIS A 379 -10.33 -10.26 -13.07
CA HIS A 379 -10.85 -11.56 -12.68
C HIS A 379 -11.90 -11.47 -11.59
N CYS A 380 -12.84 -12.41 -11.59
CA CYS A 380 -13.84 -12.54 -10.54
C CYS A 380 -13.23 -13.09 -9.26
N ILE A 381 -13.59 -12.48 -8.13
CA ILE A 381 -13.18 -12.90 -6.79
C ILE A 381 -14.32 -13.73 -6.19
N PRO A 382 -14.15 -15.04 -5.96
CA PRO A 382 -15.25 -15.89 -5.49
C PRO A 382 -15.75 -15.49 -4.10
N LEU A 383 -14.82 -15.30 -3.15
CA LEU A 383 -15.15 -15.13 -1.74
C LEU A 383 -14.77 -13.76 -1.21
N ALA A 384 -13.47 -13.48 -1.15
CA ALA A 384 -12.92 -12.27 -0.57
C ALA A 384 -11.61 -11.92 -1.29
N GLU A 385 -11.41 -10.63 -1.49
CA GLU A 385 -10.18 -10.10 -2.05
C GLU A 385 -9.01 -10.32 -1.09
N GLY A 386 -7.87 -10.71 -1.63
CA GLY A 386 -6.63 -10.85 -0.88
C GLY A 386 -5.40 -10.58 -1.72
N ARG A 387 -4.24 -10.70 -1.08
CA ARG A 387 -2.92 -10.50 -1.71
C ARG A 387 -2.67 -11.53 -2.79
N ASN A 388 -3.25 -12.73 -2.61
CA ASN A 388 -3.16 -13.82 -3.56
C ASN A 388 -3.73 -13.44 -4.94
N ASP A 389 -4.78 -12.62 -5.00
CA ASP A 389 -5.41 -12.19 -6.26
C ASP A 389 -4.43 -11.37 -7.11
N VAL A 390 -3.78 -10.38 -6.51
CA VAL A 390 -2.78 -9.54 -7.19
C VAL A 390 -1.52 -10.35 -7.52
N PHE A 391 -0.98 -11.10 -6.54
CA PHE A 391 0.19 -11.95 -6.74
C PHE A 391 0.00 -12.93 -7.91
N SER A 392 -1.12 -13.65 -7.92
CA SER A 392 -1.35 -14.70 -8.90
C SER A 392 -1.63 -14.12 -10.28
N ALA A 393 -2.34 -13.00 -10.37
CA ALA A 393 -2.51 -12.28 -11.64
C ALA A 393 -1.16 -11.86 -12.22
N LEU A 394 -0.30 -11.22 -11.43
CA LEU A 394 1.03 -10.80 -11.86
C LEU A 394 1.89 -11.98 -12.31
N TYR A 395 2.01 -13.01 -11.47
CA TYR A 395 2.86 -14.16 -11.73
C TYR A 395 2.45 -14.95 -12.97
N THR A 396 1.14 -15.16 -13.17
CA THR A 396 0.65 -16.04 -14.23
C THR A 396 0.57 -15.36 -15.60
N ARG A 397 0.61 -14.03 -15.65
CA ARG A 397 0.34 -13.25 -16.87
C ARG A 397 1.53 -12.41 -17.35
N TRP A 398 2.32 -11.81 -16.48
CA TRP A 398 3.43 -10.94 -16.88
C TRP A 398 4.75 -11.69 -16.87
N GLU A 399 5.55 -11.57 -17.94
CA GLU A 399 6.88 -12.20 -18.03
C GLU A 399 7.82 -11.72 -16.93
N LYS A 400 7.77 -10.41 -16.64
CA LYS A 400 8.51 -9.72 -15.57
C LYS A 400 7.53 -8.91 -14.73
N ALA A 401 7.77 -8.85 -13.42
CA ALA A 401 6.96 -8.00 -12.56
C ALA A 401 7.14 -6.51 -12.97
N PRO A 402 6.06 -5.71 -12.95
CA PRO A 402 6.17 -4.26 -13.12
C PRO A 402 7.16 -3.64 -12.14
N LYS A 403 7.78 -2.52 -12.51
CA LYS A 403 8.68 -1.78 -11.63
C LYS A 403 7.93 -1.17 -10.44
N VAL A 404 6.67 -0.80 -10.63
CA VAL A 404 5.83 -0.21 -9.58
C VAL A 404 4.46 -0.90 -9.56
N ILE A 405 4.03 -1.32 -8.37
CA ILE A 405 2.69 -1.82 -8.11
C ILE A 405 2.02 -0.89 -7.10
N VAL A 406 0.92 -0.28 -7.52
CA VAL A 406 0.03 0.50 -6.63
C VAL A 406 -1.12 -0.40 -6.21
N TYR A 407 -1.32 -0.55 -4.90
CA TYR A 407 -2.41 -1.35 -4.33
C TYR A 407 -2.70 -0.91 -2.89
N ASP A 408 -3.96 -0.87 -2.49
CA ASP A 408 -4.38 -0.48 -1.13
C ASP A 408 -3.65 -1.31 -0.06
N PHE A 409 -3.49 -2.62 -0.28
CA PHE A 409 -2.79 -3.52 0.63
C PHE A 409 -1.36 -3.83 0.20
N ALA A 410 -0.71 -2.90 -0.52
CA ALA A 410 0.68 -3.05 -0.97
C ALA A 410 1.63 -3.40 0.19
N CYS A 411 1.43 -2.81 1.37
CA CYS A 411 2.21 -3.10 2.58
C CYS A 411 2.20 -4.57 3.00
N ALA A 412 1.12 -5.30 2.72
CA ALA A 412 0.98 -6.71 3.05
C ALA A 412 1.26 -7.60 1.82
N LEU A 413 1.01 -7.08 0.61
CA LEU A 413 1.28 -7.74 -0.66
C LEU A 413 2.79 -7.94 -0.88
N GLN A 414 3.62 -6.92 -0.63
CA GLN A 414 5.05 -7.07 -0.86
C GLN A 414 5.69 -8.21 -0.07
N PRO A 415 5.56 -8.30 1.27
CA PRO A 415 6.14 -9.43 2.01
C PRO A 415 5.51 -10.77 1.58
N TYR A 416 4.26 -10.76 1.11
CA TYR A 416 3.63 -11.94 0.52
C TYR A 416 4.32 -12.38 -0.78
N CYS A 417 4.61 -11.42 -1.68
CA CYS A 417 5.31 -11.61 -2.94
C CYS A 417 6.76 -12.05 -2.72
N MET A 418 7.52 -11.31 -1.90
CA MET A 418 8.94 -11.59 -1.63
C MET A 418 9.17 -12.91 -0.91
N LEU A 419 8.23 -13.35 -0.06
CA LEU A 419 8.33 -14.67 0.56
C LEU A 419 8.10 -15.81 -0.43
N ARG A 420 7.30 -15.58 -1.48
CA ARG A 420 6.86 -16.62 -2.41
C ARG A 420 7.69 -16.69 -3.68
N GLU A 421 7.91 -15.56 -4.35
CA GLU A 421 8.63 -15.49 -5.63
C GLU A 421 9.60 -14.30 -5.61
N PRO A 422 10.63 -14.31 -4.74
CA PRO A 422 11.55 -13.19 -4.59
C PRO A 422 12.32 -12.88 -5.87
N GLU A 423 12.68 -13.87 -6.68
CA GLU A 423 13.40 -13.62 -7.93
C GLU A 423 12.56 -12.78 -8.92
N PHE A 424 11.25 -13.06 -8.99
CA PHE A 424 10.31 -12.32 -9.84
C PHE A 424 10.04 -10.90 -9.33
N PHE A 425 9.93 -10.70 -8.02
CA PHE A 425 9.46 -9.43 -7.42
C PHE A 425 10.56 -8.53 -6.83
N GLN A 426 11.82 -8.97 -6.77
CA GLN A 426 12.92 -8.21 -6.14
C GLN A 426 13.17 -6.83 -6.75
N ASP A 427 12.73 -6.58 -7.98
CA ASP A 427 12.89 -5.28 -8.67
C ASP A 427 11.62 -4.41 -8.61
N THR A 428 10.57 -4.87 -7.93
CA THR A 428 9.27 -4.19 -7.87
C THR A 428 9.15 -3.36 -6.59
N LEU A 429 8.82 -2.09 -6.76
CA LEU A 429 8.35 -1.22 -5.69
C LEU A 429 6.84 -1.40 -5.48
N PHE A 430 6.43 -1.68 -4.24
CA PHE A 430 5.03 -1.80 -3.86
C PHE A 430 4.62 -0.60 -3.02
N VAL A 431 3.58 0.11 -3.44
CA VAL A 431 3.14 1.35 -2.78
C VAL A 431 1.64 1.42 -2.64
N ILE A 432 1.21 2.02 -1.55
CA ILE A 432 -0.17 2.38 -1.24
C ILE A 432 -0.42 3.74 -1.84
N ASP A 433 -1.57 3.89 -2.49
CA ASP A 433 -2.02 5.17 -3.01
C ASP A 433 -2.33 6.17 -1.86
N ALA A 434 -2.13 7.46 -2.11
CA ALA A 434 -2.35 8.53 -1.15
C ALA A 434 -3.79 8.56 -0.61
N PHE A 435 -4.78 8.25 -1.45
CA PHE A 435 -6.19 8.22 -1.07
C PHE A 435 -6.51 7.19 0.03
N HIS A 436 -5.76 6.09 0.07
CA HIS A 436 -5.93 5.01 1.05
C HIS A 436 -5.03 5.18 2.28
N ALA A 437 -4.11 6.16 2.27
CA ALA A 437 -3.18 6.37 3.37
C ALA A 437 -3.84 6.52 4.77
N PRO A 438 -5.01 7.18 4.92
CA PRO A 438 -5.69 7.28 6.22
C PRO A 438 -6.06 5.94 6.86
N ASP A 439 -6.30 4.89 6.06
CA ASP A 439 -6.66 3.56 6.57
C ASP A 439 -5.44 2.77 7.09
N HIS A 440 -4.23 3.33 6.94
CA HIS A 440 -2.94 2.66 7.13
C HIS A 440 -2.08 3.29 8.24
N THR A 441 -2.68 3.66 9.36
CA THR A 441 -2.02 4.36 10.49
C THR A 441 -0.84 3.65 11.17
N LYS A 442 -0.64 2.35 10.92
CA LYS A 442 0.45 1.55 11.51
C LYS A 442 1.50 1.11 10.49
N CYS A 443 1.21 1.34 9.22
CA CYS A 443 2.05 0.94 8.12
C CYS A 443 3.18 2.00 7.97
N CYS A 444 4.42 1.56 7.70
CA CYS A 444 5.59 2.45 7.56
C CYS A 444 5.50 3.35 6.31
N ASP A 445 6.03 4.58 6.40
CA ASP A 445 6.14 5.57 5.32
C ASP A 445 6.69 4.99 4.01
N SER A 446 7.61 4.02 4.09
CA SER A 446 8.18 3.33 2.92
C SER A 446 7.16 2.50 2.12
N SER A 447 5.93 2.38 2.61
CA SER A 447 4.84 1.70 1.92
C SER A 447 3.96 2.65 1.12
N PHE A 448 4.13 3.97 1.22
CA PHE A 448 3.24 4.94 0.58
C PHE A 448 3.90 5.59 -0.62
N LEU A 449 3.12 5.77 -1.69
CA LEU A 449 3.59 6.41 -2.91
C LEU A 449 4.14 7.82 -2.64
N THR A 450 3.46 8.60 -1.79
CA THR A 450 3.83 9.97 -1.42
C THR A 450 5.25 10.13 -0.89
N THR A 451 5.76 9.10 -0.21
CA THR A 451 7.14 9.09 0.32
C THR A 451 8.16 9.05 -0.82
N TYR A 452 7.85 8.35 -1.90
CA TYR A 452 8.73 8.26 -3.07
C TYR A 452 8.50 9.42 -4.05
N GLU A 453 7.29 9.99 -4.14
CA GLU A 453 7.02 11.19 -4.94
C GLU A 453 7.91 12.38 -4.53
N ALA A 454 8.23 12.47 -3.24
CA ALA A 454 9.10 13.51 -2.70
C ALA A 454 10.56 13.42 -3.19
N THR A 455 10.98 12.28 -3.74
CA THR A 455 12.39 12.02 -4.11
C THR A 455 12.55 11.54 -5.55
N ASP A 456 11.50 10.99 -6.18
CA ASP A 456 11.47 10.57 -7.58
C ASP A 456 10.35 11.32 -8.36
N PRO A 457 10.71 12.33 -9.17
CA PRO A 457 9.76 13.08 -9.99
C PRO A 457 8.96 12.22 -11.00
N ARG A 458 9.42 11.01 -11.33
CA ARG A 458 8.69 10.09 -12.21
C ARG A 458 7.48 9.48 -11.51
N LEU A 459 7.60 9.23 -10.21
CA LEU A 459 6.51 8.70 -9.38
C LEU A 459 5.49 9.79 -9.06
N LEU A 460 5.91 11.05 -8.92
CA LEU A 460 4.99 12.19 -8.80
C LEU A 460 4.06 12.35 -10.02
N ARG A 461 4.51 11.93 -11.20
CA ARG A 461 3.71 11.96 -12.44
C ARG A 461 2.89 10.67 -12.63
N LEU A 462 3.03 9.70 -11.73
CA LEU A 462 2.25 8.47 -11.75
C LEU A 462 0.81 8.82 -11.37
N ASN A 463 -0.11 8.68 -12.31
CA ASN A 463 -1.53 8.85 -12.02
C ASN A 463 -2.05 7.64 -11.22
N SER A 464 -1.85 7.63 -9.90
CA SER A 464 -2.29 6.56 -9.01
C SER A 464 -3.81 6.45 -8.92
N SER A 465 -4.52 7.58 -9.09
CA SER A 465 -5.99 7.65 -9.15
C SER A 465 -6.61 6.98 -10.38
N ALA A 466 -5.80 6.49 -11.34
CA ALA A 466 -6.32 5.88 -12.56
C ALA A 466 -7.21 4.67 -12.27
N GLY A 467 -6.88 3.89 -11.23
CA GLY A 467 -7.68 2.76 -10.75
C GLY A 467 -9.03 3.22 -10.18
N GLU A 468 -9.02 4.21 -9.30
CA GLU A 468 -10.24 4.79 -8.70
C GLU A 468 -11.16 5.37 -9.78
N CYS A 469 -10.62 6.10 -10.75
CA CYS A 469 -11.38 6.63 -11.89
C CYS A 469 -12.05 5.52 -12.71
N GLY A 470 -11.29 4.47 -13.08
CA GLY A 470 -11.81 3.30 -13.79
C GLY A 470 -12.90 2.57 -12.99
N ASN A 471 -12.68 2.44 -11.69
CA ASN A 471 -13.59 1.77 -10.77
C ASN A 471 -14.86 2.58 -10.51
N GLY A 472 -14.76 3.91 -10.50
CA GLY A 472 -15.88 4.85 -10.55
C GLY A 472 -16.80 4.57 -11.74
N GLY A 473 -16.22 4.37 -12.93
CA GLY A 473 -16.96 3.95 -14.12
C GLY A 473 -17.68 2.61 -13.94
N LEU A 474 -16.95 1.62 -13.43
CA LEU A 474 -17.46 0.28 -13.14
C LEU A 474 -18.65 0.30 -12.14
N THR A 475 -18.71 1.24 -11.20
CA THR A 475 -19.87 1.34 -10.28
C THR A 475 -21.21 1.51 -11.00
N ARG A 476 -21.21 2.04 -12.23
CA ARG A 476 -22.42 2.26 -13.05
C ARG A 476 -23.06 0.96 -13.50
N ILE A 477 -22.28 -0.10 -13.67
CA ILE A 477 -22.76 -1.42 -14.07
C ILE A 477 -23.06 -2.34 -12.89
N ARG A 478 -22.70 -1.94 -11.66
CA ARG A 478 -22.85 -2.73 -10.43
C ARG A 478 -24.27 -3.25 -10.23
N LYS A 479 -25.29 -2.41 -10.45
CA LYS A 479 -26.69 -2.80 -10.26
C LYS A 479 -27.11 -3.86 -11.28
N SER A 480 -26.72 -3.71 -12.54
CA SER A 480 -27.05 -4.66 -13.61
C SER A 480 -26.44 -6.03 -13.34
N ILE A 481 -25.14 -6.07 -13.01
CA ILE A 481 -24.40 -7.31 -12.75
C ILE A 481 -25.00 -8.08 -11.57
N ARG A 482 -25.46 -7.40 -10.52
CA ARG A 482 -26.07 -8.05 -9.34
C ARG A 482 -27.26 -8.97 -9.69
N TYR A 483 -28.00 -8.66 -10.75
CA TYR A 483 -29.16 -9.43 -11.20
C TYR A 483 -28.85 -10.42 -12.33
N MET A 484 -27.59 -10.51 -12.78
CA MET A 484 -27.17 -11.42 -13.83
C MET A 484 -26.72 -12.79 -13.27
N GLY A 485 -26.79 -13.81 -14.12
CA GLY A 485 -26.02 -15.04 -13.94
C GLY A 485 -24.53 -14.78 -14.20
N GLN A 486 -23.67 -15.71 -13.78
CA GLN A 486 -22.22 -15.60 -13.92
C GLN A 486 -21.77 -15.31 -15.36
N ASP A 487 -22.24 -16.10 -16.31
CA ASP A 487 -21.91 -16.01 -17.74
C ASP A 487 -22.16 -14.59 -18.29
N ARG A 488 -23.35 -14.05 -18.00
CA ARG A 488 -23.78 -12.72 -18.45
C ARG A 488 -23.01 -11.62 -17.72
N ALA A 489 -22.78 -11.78 -16.42
CA ALA A 489 -22.03 -10.81 -15.62
C ALA A 489 -20.59 -10.64 -16.13
N ILE A 490 -19.92 -11.76 -16.45
CA ILE A 490 -18.54 -11.78 -16.98
C ILE A 490 -18.48 -11.08 -18.34
N VAL A 491 -19.36 -11.47 -19.28
CA VAL A 491 -19.41 -10.86 -20.62
C VAL A 491 -19.74 -9.36 -20.54
N TYR A 492 -20.71 -8.98 -19.71
CA TYR A 492 -21.08 -7.57 -19.52
C TYR A 492 -19.92 -6.73 -19.00
N THR A 493 -19.14 -7.27 -18.06
CA THR A 493 -17.95 -6.62 -17.50
C THR A 493 -16.87 -6.42 -18.56
N LYS A 494 -16.55 -7.46 -19.34
CA LYS A 494 -15.55 -7.37 -20.42
C LYS A 494 -15.94 -6.34 -21.46
N VAL A 495 -17.21 -6.33 -21.90
CA VAL A 495 -17.70 -5.35 -22.87
C VAL A 495 -17.57 -3.94 -22.35
N PHE A 496 -17.99 -3.71 -21.10
CA PHE A 496 -17.87 -2.40 -20.47
C PHE A 496 -16.41 -1.92 -20.44
N LEU A 497 -15.48 -2.77 -19.99
CA LEU A 497 -14.06 -2.44 -19.95
C LEU A 497 -13.45 -2.23 -21.34
N SER A 498 -13.88 -3.00 -22.35
CA SER A 498 -13.40 -2.82 -23.73
C SER A 498 -13.87 -1.49 -24.31
N ILE A 499 -15.14 -1.12 -24.08
CA ILE A 499 -15.67 0.19 -24.50
C ILE A 499 -14.97 1.31 -23.73
N TRP A 500 -14.78 1.15 -22.42
CA TRP A 500 -14.01 2.10 -21.60
C TRP A 500 -12.63 2.34 -22.18
N ASN A 501 -11.87 1.27 -22.45
CA ASN A 501 -10.54 1.37 -23.02
C ASN A 501 -10.57 2.04 -24.40
N ARG A 502 -11.49 1.64 -25.28
CA ARG A 502 -11.65 2.25 -26.61
C ARG A 502 -11.90 3.76 -26.53
N LEU A 503 -12.77 4.20 -25.61
CA LEU A 503 -13.03 5.63 -25.40
C LEU A 503 -11.78 6.35 -24.89
N ARG A 504 -11.08 5.77 -23.90
CA ARG A 504 -9.82 6.33 -23.37
C ARG A 504 -8.74 6.42 -24.45
N ILE A 505 -8.54 5.37 -25.25
CA ILE A 505 -7.55 5.33 -26.33
C ILE A 505 -7.85 6.40 -27.38
N LYS A 506 -9.13 6.62 -27.70
CA LYS A 506 -9.57 7.67 -28.63
C LYS A 506 -9.57 9.08 -28.03
N GLY A 507 -9.24 9.24 -26.75
CA GLY A 507 -9.29 10.53 -26.06
C GLY A 507 -10.71 11.08 -25.88
N ILE A 508 -11.73 10.23 -25.94
CA ILE A 508 -13.13 10.62 -25.75
C ILE A 508 -13.41 10.67 -24.25
N GLU A 509 -13.96 11.78 -23.78
CA GLU A 509 -14.40 11.90 -22.38
C GLU A 509 -15.43 10.82 -22.05
N ILE A 510 -15.20 10.14 -20.93
CA ILE A 510 -16.14 9.15 -20.43
C ILE A 510 -17.12 9.91 -19.53
N PRO A 511 -18.38 10.12 -19.99
CA PRO A 511 -19.38 10.92 -19.27
C PRO A 511 -19.66 10.33 -17.91
#